data_AF-A0A2D2LXL5-F1
#
_entry.id   AF-A0A2D2LXL5-F1
#
_cell.length_a   1.000
_cell.length_b   1.000
_cell.length_c   1.000
_cell.angle_alpha   90.00
_cell.angle_beta   90.00
_cell.angle_gamma   90.00
#
_symmetry.space_group_name_H-M   'P 1'
#
loop_
_entity.id
_entity.type
_entity.pdbx_description
1 polymer ?
#
loop_
_entity_poly.entity_id
_entity_poly.type
_entity_poly.pdbx_seq_one_letter_code
_entity_poly.pdbx_strand_id
1 'polypeptide(L)'
;MAITIKHVYNKSTITLDLDTLVKADLRNIDLKDMDLKGFDLTGANLSGANLFGASLINCDISNANFENANLCQTNMTNVKGRRVNFTNADLRQAYFYQANLSNCNFTDSNLELTHLDGCNLDCSIFTNANTINTNFTNASLKQTDFTQCDIEQAIFRGANITFAKLPYPVLCLYDYQWFISLMNDKIRIGCKCHTIEEWENFSSSEIARMEFDALDFWKVYKEGILTLAKSFVALNECRKNDKSKSKKRPLA
;
A
#
# COMPACT_ATOMS: atom_id res chain seq x y z
N MET A 1 3.57 32.70 13.46
CA MET A 1 2.21 33.08 13.01
C MET A 1 1.25 32.00 13.47
N ALA A 2 0.65 32.17 14.65
CA ALA A 2 -0.11 31.09 15.24
C ALA A 2 -1.46 30.89 14.53
N ILE A 3 -1.78 29.66 14.12
CA ILE A 3 -3.08 29.35 13.51
C ILE A 3 -4.01 28.85 14.59
N THR A 4 -5.20 29.44 14.66
CA THR A 4 -6.16 29.19 15.74
C THR A 4 -7.33 28.38 15.19
N ILE A 5 -7.59 27.20 15.78
CA ILE A 5 -8.55 26.22 15.28
C ILE A 5 -9.54 25.85 16.37
N LYS A 6 -10.81 25.70 16.01
CA LYS A 6 -11.83 25.20 16.93
C LYS A 6 -11.82 23.67 16.91
N HIS A 7 -11.63 23.09 18.08
CA HIS A 7 -11.82 21.68 18.30
C HIS A 7 -13.31 21.34 18.15
N VAL A 8 -13.60 20.37 17.28
CA VAL A 8 -14.97 20.05 16.81
C VAL A 8 -15.91 19.72 17.97
N TYR A 9 -15.43 18.90 18.92
CA TYR A 9 -16.29 18.34 19.97
C TYR A 9 -16.41 19.19 21.24
N ASN A 10 -15.32 19.74 21.78
CA ASN A 10 -15.35 20.46 23.06
C ASN A 10 -15.43 22.00 22.89
N LYS A 11 -15.48 22.51 21.65
CA LYS A 11 -15.46 23.95 21.30
C LYS A 11 -14.26 24.71 21.87
N SER A 12 -13.21 24.01 22.32
CA SER A 12 -11.96 24.65 22.72
C SER A 12 -11.25 25.17 21.48
N THR A 13 -10.43 26.19 21.70
CA THR A 13 -9.61 26.77 20.66
C THR A 13 -8.18 26.30 20.88
N ILE A 14 -7.60 25.65 19.87
CA ILE A 14 -6.19 25.24 19.87
C ILE A 14 -5.43 26.21 18.99
N THR A 15 -4.39 26.81 19.55
CA THR A 15 -3.46 27.66 18.83
C THR A 15 -2.25 26.83 18.44
N LEU A 16 -2.08 26.57 17.15
CA LEU A 16 -0.92 25.90 16.59
C LEU A 16 0.19 26.95 16.45
N ASP A 17 1.23 26.84 17.26
CA ASP A 17 2.47 27.60 17.03
C ASP A 17 3.28 26.91 15.93
N LEU A 18 3.89 27.73 15.05
CA LEU A 18 4.52 27.27 13.80
C LEU A 18 5.60 26.20 13.98
N ASP A 19 6.20 26.14 15.17
CA ASP A 19 7.49 25.50 15.33
C ASP A 19 7.40 24.11 15.96
N THR A 20 6.28 23.71 16.59
CA THR A 20 6.12 22.32 17.04
C THR A 20 4.72 21.99 17.58
N LEU A 21 4.17 20.87 17.14
CA LEU A 21 2.99 20.17 17.66
C LEU A 21 3.38 18.80 18.24
N VAL A 22 4.64 18.67 18.68
CA VAL A 22 5.18 17.43 19.25
C VAL A 22 4.32 16.98 20.42
N LYS A 23 3.83 15.73 20.33
CA LYS A 23 2.96 15.09 21.33
C LYS A 23 1.67 15.87 21.66
N ALA A 24 1.26 16.79 20.79
CA ALA A 24 0.02 17.53 20.97
C ALA A 24 -1.19 16.58 20.94
N ASP A 25 -2.19 16.87 21.77
CA ASP A 25 -3.49 16.19 21.72
C ASP A 25 -4.42 16.96 20.77
N LEU A 26 -4.56 16.42 19.57
CA LEU A 26 -5.34 16.96 18.46
C LEU A 26 -6.43 15.96 18.04
N ARG A 27 -6.91 15.14 18.98
CA ARG A 27 -7.93 14.15 18.67
C ARG A 27 -9.20 14.82 18.15
N ASN A 28 -9.76 14.28 17.08
CA ASN A 28 -11.02 14.73 16.52
C ASN A 28 -11.07 16.22 16.14
N ILE A 29 -9.91 16.85 15.91
CA ILE A 29 -9.82 18.22 15.43
C ILE A 29 -10.22 18.29 13.95
N ASP A 30 -10.66 19.46 13.49
CA ASP A 30 -10.87 19.73 12.06
C ASP A 30 -9.70 20.58 11.52
N LEU A 31 -8.86 19.93 10.70
CA LEU A 31 -7.72 20.51 9.97
C LEU A 31 -7.95 20.43 8.46
N LYS A 32 -9.21 20.34 8.02
CA LYS A 32 -9.55 20.26 6.60
C LYS A 32 -8.90 21.40 5.81
N ASP A 33 -8.31 21.05 4.67
CA ASP A 33 -7.65 21.94 3.71
C ASP A 33 -6.54 22.82 4.31
N MET A 34 -6.02 22.48 5.50
CA MET A 34 -4.99 23.28 6.17
C MET A 34 -3.60 23.10 5.58
N ASP A 35 -2.83 24.18 5.57
CA ASP A 35 -1.39 24.13 5.30
C ASP A 35 -0.62 23.97 6.62
N LEU A 36 -0.09 22.76 6.83
CA LEU A 36 0.75 22.37 7.96
C LEU A 36 2.19 22.12 7.51
N LYS A 37 2.58 22.59 6.31
CA LYS A 37 3.89 22.30 5.73
C LYS A 37 5.04 22.60 6.70
N GLY A 38 5.89 21.60 6.89
CA GLY A 38 7.10 21.69 7.71
C GLY A 38 6.88 21.60 9.22
N PHE A 39 5.66 21.39 9.70
CA PHE A 39 5.40 21.23 11.13
C PHE A 39 6.03 19.94 11.68
N ASP A 40 6.49 20.02 12.93
CA ASP A 40 6.86 18.84 13.72
C ASP A 40 5.64 18.33 14.50
N LEU A 41 5.07 17.22 14.05
CA LEU A 41 3.95 16.49 14.64
C LEU A 41 4.43 15.21 15.32
N THR A 42 5.71 15.10 15.69
CA THR A 42 6.27 13.89 16.28
C THR A 42 5.49 13.47 17.52
N GLY A 43 4.92 12.27 17.50
CA GLY A 43 4.13 11.73 18.61
C GLY A 43 2.77 12.40 18.84
N ALA A 44 2.33 13.31 17.97
CA ALA A 44 1.03 13.97 18.08
C ALA A 44 -0.12 12.94 17.98
N ASN A 45 -1.19 13.17 18.73
CA ASN A 45 -2.39 12.35 18.68
C ASN A 45 -3.47 13.04 17.85
N LEU A 46 -3.63 12.59 16.61
CA LEU A 46 -4.61 13.06 15.63
C LEU A 46 -5.69 12.01 15.38
N SER A 47 -5.96 11.13 16.37
CA SER A 47 -6.97 10.10 16.16
C SER A 47 -8.36 10.71 15.95
N GLY A 48 -9.07 10.22 14.94
CA GLY A 48 -10.36 10.75 14.49
C GLY A 48 -10.31 12.16 13.90
N ALA A 49 -9.13 12.76 13.69
CA ALA A 49 -9.02 14.09 13.12
C ALA A 49 -9.47 14.12 11.65
N ASN A 50 -10.03 15.24 11.22
CA ASN A 50 -10.35 15.50 9.83
C ASN A 50 -9.23 16.31 9.19
N LEU A 51 -8.43 15.70 8.32
CA LEU A 51 -7.35 16.32 7.56
C LEU A 51 -7.63 16.29 6.05
N PHE A 52 -8.89 16.11 5.63
CA PHE A 52 -9.24 16.08 4.22
C PHE A 52 -8.58 17.22 3.45
N GLY A 53 -7.84 16.90 2.38
CA GLY A 53 -7.18 17.90 1.53
C GLY A 53 -6.01 18.67 2.17
N ALA A 54 -5.62 18.37 3.41
CA ALA A 54 -4.56 19.11 4.09
C ALA A 54 -3.17 18.88 3.47
N SER A 55 -2.30 19.88 3.57
CA SER A 55 -0.88 19.83 3.18
C SER A 55 -0.02 19.56 4.41
N LEU A 56 0.65 18.41 4.45
CA LEU A 56 1.65 18.03 5.45
C LEU A 56 3.03 17.85 4.81
N ILE A 57 3.29 18.54 3.71
CA ILE A 57 4.56 18.46 2.98
C ILE A 57 5.74 18.73 3.93
N ASN A 58 6.78 17.89 3.88
CA ASN A 58 7.98 18.01 4.71
C ASN A 58 7.74 17.96 6.24
N CYS A 59 6.59 17.50 6.73
CA CYS A 59 6.37 17.35 8.16
C CYS A 59 7.18 16.19 8.75
N ASP A 60 7.49 16.27 10.04
CA ASP A 60 7.84 15.09 10.83
C ASP A 60 6.60 14.60 11.57
N ILE A 61 6.08 13.44 11.16
CA ILE A 61 4.93 12.79 11.78
C ILE A 61 5.36 11.53 12.55
N SER A 62 6.65 11.36 12.84
CA SER A 62 7.17 10.13 13.45
C SER A 62 6.47 9.82 14.78
N ASN A 63 6.04 8.57 14.96
CA ASN A 63 5.26 8.09 16.12
C ASN A 63 3.89 8.78 16.31
N ALA A 64 3.39 9.55 15.35
CA ALA A 64 2.06 10.16 15.45
C ALA A 64 0.96 9.09 15.36
N ASN A 65 -0.20 9.43 15.91
CA ASN A 65 -1.40 8.59 15.87
C ASN A 65 -2.47 9.23 14.98
N PHE A 66 -2.75 8.63 13.83
CA PHE A 66 -3.83 8.98 12.90
C PHE A 66 -4.93 7.91 12.86
N GLU A 67 -5.09 7.13 13.93
CA GLU A 67 -6.13 6.12 14.01
C GLU A 67 -7.52 6.71 13.73
N ASN A 68 -8.29 6.11 12.83
CA ASN A 68 -9.61 6.58 12.40
C ASN A 68 -9.62 8.00 11.78
N ALA A 69 -8.46 8.57 11.42
CA ALA A 69 -8.40 9.91 10.83
C ALA A 69 -8.86 9.90 9.37
N ASN A 70 -9.46 11.01 8.93
CA ASN A 70 -9.73 11.26 7.51
C ASN A 70 -8.53 11.99 6.90
N LEU A 71 -7.72 11.27 6.14
CA LEU A 71 -6.53 11.75 5.42
C LEU A 71 -6.75 11.76 3.91
N CYS A 72 -8.01 11.64 3.46
CA CYS A 72 -8.34 11.60 2.05
C CYS A 72 -7.85 12.87 1.33
N GLN A 73 -7.21 12.69 0.17
CA GLN A 73 -6.61 13.76 -0.63
C GLN A 73 -5.51 14.59 0.07
N THR A 74 -4.94 14.11 1.17
CA THR A 74 -3.82 14.82 1.81
C THR A 74 -2.56 14.80 0.96
N ASN A 75 -1.75 15.85 1.06
CA ASN A 75 -0.41 15.87 0.51
C ASN A 75 0.63 15.68 1.61
N MET A 76 1.17 14.47 1.69
CA MET A 76 2.22 14.02 2.61
C MET A 76 3.54 13.76 1.86
N THR A 77 3.83 14.54 0.81
CA THR A 77 5.10 14.46 0.08
C THR A 77 6.29 14.73 1.02
N ASN A 78 7.30 13.86 0.96
CA ASN A 78 8.55 13.96 1.71
C ASN A 78 8.37 14.02 3.25
N VAL A 79 7.32 13.40 3.79
CA VAL A 79 7.15 13.30 5.25
C VAL A 79 8.16 12.34 5.86
N LYS A 80 8.60 12.67 7.08
CA LYS A 80 9.29 11.73 7.96
C LYS A 80 8.25 11.10 8.87
N GLY A 81 7.87 9.85 8.60
CA GLY A 81 6.81 9.18 9.33
C GLY A 81 7.19 7.78 9.74
N ARG A 82 8.19 7.62 10.61
CA ARG A 82 8.49 6.30 11.15
C ARG A 82 7.49 5.94 12.25
N ARG A 83 7.03 4.70 12.29
CA ARG A 83 6.16 4.17 13.37
C ARG A 83 4.84 4.94 13.54
N VAL A 84 4.27 5.40 12.45
CA VAL A 84 2.97 6.08 12.47
C VAL A 84 1.85 5.05 12.55
N ASN A 85 0.82 5.36 13.33
CA ASN A 85 -0.41 4.57 13.36
C ASN A 85 -1.46 5.17 12.43
N PHE A 86 -1.75 4.51 11.32
CA PHE A 86 -2.83 4.81 10.37
C PHE A 86 -3.97 3.78 10.46
N THR A 87 -4.10 3.03 11.56
CA THR A 87 -5.13 2.00 11.70
C THR A 87 -6.53 2.60 11.47
N ASN A 88 -7.35 1.95 10.64
CA ASN A 88 -8.69 2.44 10.24
C ASN A 88 -8.73 3.83 9.57
N ALA A 89 -7.59 4.40 9.16
CA ALA A 89 -7.57 5.72 8.53
C ALA A 89 -8.12 5.67 7.10
N ASP A 90 -8.74 6.75 6.65
CA ASP A 90 -9.11 6.95 5.25
C ASP A 90 -7.97 7.71 4.54
N LEU A 91 -7.18 7.01 3.74
CA LEU A 91 -6.01 7.52 3.01
C LEU A 91 -6.28 7.63 1.50
N ARG A 92 -7.54 7.51 1.08
CA ARG A 92 -7.89 7.52 -0.35
C ARG A 92 -7.31 8.73 -1.05
N GLN A 93 -6.70 8.50 -2.21
CA GLN A 93 -6.11 9.57 -3.03
C GLN A 93 -5.06 10.44 -2.31
N ALA A 94 -4.50 10.00 -1.18
CA ALA A 94 -3.42 10.71 -0.50
C ALA A 94 -2.08 10.54 -1.26
N TYR A 95 -1.20 11.53 -1.12
CA TYR A 95 0.09 11.59 -1.81
C TYR A 95 1.25 11.49 -0.83
N PHE A 96 2.10 10.47 -0.96
CA PHE A 96 3.23 10.22 -0.07
C PHE A 96 4.58 10.24 -0.78
N TYR A 97 4.69 10.80 -1.99
CA TYR A 97 5.92 10.75 -2.79
C TYR A 97 7.19 11.00 -1.95
N GLN A 98 8.16 10.07 -2.02
CA GLN A 98 9.42 10.09 -1.26
C GLN A 98 9.31 10.08 0.28
N ALA A 99 8.16 9.72 0.85
CA ALA A 99 8.00 9.63 2.29
C ALA A 99 8.79 8.45 2.90
N ASN A 100 9.24 8.64 4.14
CA ASN A 100 9.72 7.53 4.97
C ASN A 100 8.62 7.09 5.92
N LEU A 101 7.95 5.99 5.57
CA LEU A 101 6.83 5.37 6.28
C LEU A 101 7.21 4.00 6.86
N SER A 102 8.49 3.79 7.18
CA SER A 102 8.95 2.51 7.72
C SER A 102 8.36 2.21 9.09
N ASN A 103 8.04 0.94 9.34
CA ASN A 103 7.43 0.44 10.58
C ASN A 103 6.05 1.05 10.89
N CYS A 104 5.32 1.54 9.89
CA CYS A 104 3.98 2.08 10.09
C CYS A 104 2.91 1.00 10.15
N ASN A 105 1.79 1.32 10.79
CA ASN A 105 0.62 0.46 10.85
C ASN A 105 -0.52 1.03 10.01
N PHE A 106 -0.86 0.36 8.91
CA PHE A 106 -1.97 0.64 8.00
C PHE A 106 -3.11 -0.38 8.14
N THR A 107 -3.16 -1.14 9.23
CA THR A 107 -4.19 -2.17 9.46
C THR A 107 -5.59 -1.58 9.28
N ASP A 108 -6.46 -2.28 8.54
CA ASP A 108 -7.86 -1.88 8.28
C ASP A 108 -8.03 -0.49 7.61
N SER A 109 -6.96 0.13 7.11
CA SER A 109 -7.03 1.44 6.47
C SER A 109 -7.49 1.35 5.01
N ASN A 110 -8.02 2.46 4.49
CA ASN A 110 -8.41 2.56 3.09
C ASN A 110 -7.38 3.34 2.27
N LEU A 111 -6.58 2.65 1.46
CA LEU A 111 -5.57 3.23 0.57
C LEU A 111 -5.97 3.24 -0.90
N GLU A 112 -7.26 3.18 -1.21
CA GLU A 112 -7.70 3.18 -2.60
C GLU A 112 -7.18 4.43 -3.33
N LEU A 113 -6.49 4.22 -4.46
CA LEU A 113 -5.85 5.27 -5.26
C LEU A 113 -4.77 6.08 -4.53
N THR A 114 -4.23 5.60 -3.40
CA THR A 114 -3.12 6.29 -2.70
C THR A 114 -1.81 6.18 -3.48
N HIS A 115 -1.04 7.27 -3.51
CA HIS A 115 0.26 7.36 -4.15
C HIS A 115 1.38 7.14 -3.13
N LEU A 116 1.98 5.94 -3.13
CA LEU A 116 3.12 5.53 -2.29
C LEU A 116 4.38 5.28 -3.12
N ASP A 117 4.47 5.86 -4.31
CA ASP A 117 5.62 5.66 -5.19
C ASP A 117 6.92 6.25 -4.60
N GLY A 118 8.00 5.47 -4.70
CA GLY A 118 9.31 5.79 -4.15
C GLY A 118 9.38 5.83 -2.62
N CYS A 119 8.32 5.43 -1.90
CA CYS A 119 8.30 5.46 -0.44
C CYS A 119 9.18 4.36 0.17
N ASN A 120 9.68 4.61 1.38
CA ASN A 120 10.16 3.56 2.26
C ASN A 120 9.03 3.07 3.17
N LEU A 121 8.59 1.82 2.99
CA LEU A 121 7.53 1.15 3.74
C LEU A 121 8.03 -0.15 4.39
N ASP A 122 9.35 -0.26 4.59
CA ASP A 122 9.97 -1.43 5.19
C ASP A 122 9.38 -1.70 6.58
N CYS A 123 9.10 -2.98 6.86
CA CYS A 123 8.51 -3.49 8.09
C CYS A 123 7.13 -2.90 8.44
N SER A 124 6.44 -2.27 7.49
CA SER A 124 5.08 -1.76 7.72
C SER A 124 4.03 -2.87 7.67
N ILE A 125 2.89 -2.64 8.31
CA ILE A 125 1.78 -3.59 8.40
C ILE A 125 0.62 -3.03 7.60
N PHE A 126 0.09 -3.80 6.66
CA PHE A 126 -1.08 -3.47 5.84
C PHE A 126 -2.25 -4.41 6.11
N THR A 127 -2.20 -5.26 7.14
CA THR A 127 -3.21 -6.32 7.34
C THR A 127 -4.64 -5.83 7.15
N ASN A 128 -5.41 -6.50 6.27
CA ASN A 128 -6.80 -6.16 5.92
C ASN A 128 -7.02 -4.74 5.35
N ALA A 129 -5.96 -4.02 4.97
CA ALA A 129 -6.08 -2.74 4.30
C ALA A 129 -6.64 -2.88 2.87
N ASN A 130 -7.45 -1.92 2.45
CA ASN A 130 -7.88 -1.80 1.06
C ASN A 130 -6.75 -1.16 0.24
N THR A 131 -6.09 -1.94 -0.62
CA THR A 131 -5.00 -1.47 -1.49
C THR A 131 -5.38 -1.39 -2.97
N ILE A 132 -6.67 -1.29 -3.29
CA ILE A 132 -7.14 -1.20 -4.68
C ILE A 132 -6.53 0.02 -5.37
N ASN A 133 -5.86 -0.18 -6.50
CA ASN A 133 -5.20 0.88 -7.27
C ASN A 133 -4.17 1.71 -6.48
N THR A 134 -3.68 1.21 -5.34
CA THR A 134 -2.58 1.86 -4.61
C THR A 134 -1.29 1.73 -5.41
N ASN A 135 -0.56 2.84 -5.55
CA ASN A 135 0.69 2.88 -6.30
C ASN A 135 1.90 2.68 -5.38
N PHE A 136 2.53 1.51 -5.44
CA PHE A 136 3.79 1.20 -4.75
C PHE A 136 5.01 1.22 -5.70
N THR A 137 4.91 1.90 -6.85
CA THR A 137 6.00 1.91 -7.84
C THR A 137 7.33 2.36 -7.19
N ASN A 138 8.39 1.58 -7.38
CA ASN A 138 9.73 1.81 -6.80
C ASN A 138 9.77 1.93 -5.26
N ALA A 139 8.71 1.53 -4.55
CA ALA A 139 8.71 1.57 -3.09
C ALA A 139 9.57 0.44 -2.49
N SER A 140 10.17 0.69 -1.33
CA SER A 140 10.77 -0.36 -0.51
C SER A 140 9.70 -0.95 0.40
N LEU A 141 9.42 -2.24 0.28
CA LEU A 141 8.38 -3.00 0.98
C LEU A 141 8.99 -4.24 1.67
N LYS A 142 10.23 -4.12 2.14
CA LYS A 142 10.93 -5.28 2.72
C LYS A 142 10.26 -5.65 4.02
N GLN A 143 10.02 -6.94 4.23
CA GLN A 143 9.40 -7.45 5.47
C GLN A 143 8.01 -6.84 5.76
N THR A 144 7.36 -6.23 4.78
CA THR A 144 6.02 -5.67 4.92
C THR A 144 4.98 -6.78 5.05
N ASP A 145 3.95 -6.57 5.88
CA ASP A 145 2.87 -7.53 6.08
C ASP A 145 1.63 -7.14 5.28
N PHE A 146 1.35 -7.84 4.18
CA PHE A 146 0.14 -7.69 3.35
C PHE A 146 -0.90 -8.79 3.61
N THR A 147 -0.86 -9.46 4.76
CA THR A 147 -1.84 -10.52 5.06
C THR A 147 -3.27 -9.98 4.98
N GLN A 148 -4.17 -10.73 4.35
CA GLN A 148 -5.59 -10.34 4.18
C GLN A 148 -5.84 -9.06 3.37
N CYS A 149 -4.83 -8.48 2.71
CA CYS A 149 -5.03 -7.39 1.75
C CYS A 149 -5.51 -7.92 0.40
N ASP A 150 -6.33 -7.13 -0.30
CA ASP A 150 -6.49 -7.29 -1.74
C ASP A 150 -5.41 -6.48 -2.48
N ILE A 151 -4.37 -7.18 -2.93
CA ILE A 151 -3.28 -6.62 -3.73
C ILE A 151 -3.48 -6.84 -5.23
N GLU A 152 -4.60 -7.43 -5.66
CA GLU A 152 -4.85 -7.76 -7.08
C GLU A 152 -4.92 -6.52 -7.95
N GLN A 153 -5.21 -5.33 -7.43
CA GLN A 153 -5.25 -4.07 -8.19
C GLN A 153 -4.16 -3.07 -7.79
N ALA A 154 -3.32 -3.41 -6.81
CA ALA A 154 -2.18 -2.57 -6.44
C ALA A 154 -1.05 -2.64 -7.50
N ILE A 155 -0.29 -1.56 -7.63
CA ILE A 155 0.80 -1.41 -8.61
C ILE A 155 2.14 -1.57 -7.88
N PHE A 156 2.94 -2.57 -8.25
CA PHE A 156 4.23 -2.89 -7.60
C PHE A 156 5.44 -2.77 -8.54
N ARG A 157 5.34 -2.00 -9.62
CA ARG A 157 6.44 -1.87 -10.60
C ARG A 157 7.73 -1.42 -9.91
N GLY A 158 8.79 -2.21 -9.98
CA GLY A 158 10.08 -1.88 -9.35
C GLY A 158 10.07 -1.87 -7.82
N ALA A 159 8.97 -2.29 -7.18
CA ALA A 159 8.87 -2.33 -5.73
C ALA A 159 9.71 -3.48 -5.16
N ASN A 160 10.37 -3.24 -4.02
CA ASN A 160 11.17 -4.26 -3.35
C ASN A 160 10.36 -4.93 -2.24
N ILE A 161 9.75 -6.08 -2.54
CA ILE A 161 8.94 -6.86 -1.59
C ILE A 161 9.71 -8.00 -0.91
N THR A 162 11.03 -7.88 -0.79
CA THR A 162 11.86 -8.95 -0.21
C THR A 162 11.39 -9.30 1.21
N PHE A 163 11.12 -10.58 1.47
CA PHE A 163 10.58 -11.09 2.74
C PHE A 163 9.21 -10.52 3.15
N ALA A 164 8.47 -9.88 2.25
CA ALA A 164 7.11 -9.46 2.54
C ALA A 164 6.19 -10.69 2.75
N LYS A 165 5.25 -10.57 3.68
CA LYS A 165 4.18 -11.57 3.84
C LYS A 165 3.03 -11.21 2.91
N LEU A 166 2.71 -12.07 1.96
CA LEU A 166 1.67 -11.82 0.96
C LEU A 166 0.34 -12.50 1.37
N PRO A 167 -0.82 -11.97 0.93
CA PRO A 167 -2.15 -12.39 1.39
C PRO A 167 -2.54 -13.82 1.01
N TYR A 168 -1.93 -14.36 -0.04
CA TYR A 168 -2.10 -15.72 -0.54
C TYR A 168 -0.77 -16.20 -1.12
N PRO A 169 -0.63 -17.50 -1.46
CA PRO A 169 0.56 -17.97 -2.16
C PRO A 169 0.73 -17.17 -3.45
N VAL A 170 1.82 -16.40 -3.51
CA VAL A 170 2.23 -15.67 -4.71
C VAL A 170 3.61 -16.16 -5.09
N LEU A 171 3.77 -16.61 -6.34
CA LEU A 171 5.09 -16.81 -6.91
C LEU A 171 5.57 -15.47 -7.47
N CYS A 172 6.64 -14.94 -6.89
CA CYS A 172 7.29 -13.72 -7.37
C CYS A 172 8.56 -14.09 -8.13
N LEU A 173 8.70 -13.58 -9.36
CA LEU A 173 9.94 -13.72 -10.12
C LEU A 173 10.71 -12.40 -10.02
N TYR A 174 11.91 -12.49 -9.47
CA TYR A 174 12.84 -11.36 -9.31
C TYR A 174 13.82 -11.29 -10.50
N ASP A 175 14.55 -10.18 -10.61
CA ASP A 175 15.58 -9.92 -11.64
C ASP A 175 15.05 -9.76 -13.08
N TYR A 176 13.75 -9.56 -13.23
CA TYR A 176 13.09 -9.18 -14.48
C TYR A 176 12.79 -7.69 -14.52
N GLN A 177 12.71 -7.11 -15.73
CA GLN A 177 12.39 -5.69 -15.94
C GLN A 177 11.05 -5.28 -15.28
N TRP A 178 10.15 -6.25 -15.06
CA TRP A 178 8.92 -6.06 -14.30
C TRP A 178 8.83 -6.98 -13.09
N PHE A 179 8.11 -6.48 -12.09
CA PHE A 179 7.55 -7.33 -11.06
C PHE A 179 6.57 -8.31 -11.71
N ILE A 180 6.91 -9.60 -11.65
CA ILE A 180 6.01 -10.67 -12.07
C ILE A 180 5.51 -11.38 -10.82
N SER A 181 4.19 -11.42 -10.70
CA SER A 181 3.53 -12.17 -9.65
C SER A 181 2.46 -13.08 -10.24
N LEU A 182 2.35 -14.27 -9.67
CA LEU A 182 1.29 -15.21 -9.99
C LEU A 182 0.37 -15.37 -8.81
N MET A 183 -0.92 -15.11 -9.03
CA MET A 183 -1.97 -15.04 -8.04
C MET A 183 -3.13 -15.91 -8.53
N ASN A 184 -3.33 -17.08 -7.94
CA ASN A 184 -4.27 -18.08 -8.46
C ASN A 184 -3.98 -18.36 -9.95
N ASP A 185 -4.97 -18.18 -10.83
CA ASP A 185 -4.90 -18.34 -12.29
C ASP A 185 -4.52 -17.04 -13.03
N LYS A 186 -4.13 -15.98 -12.32
CA LYS A 186 -3.75 -14.69 -12.90
C LYS A 186 -2.25 -14.44 -12.80
N ILE A 187 -1.65 -14.00 -13.91
CA ILE A 187 -0.29 -13.48 -13.94
C ILE A 187 -0.38 -11.95 -14.00
N ARG A 188 0.39 -11.28 -13.15
CA ARG A 188 0.66 -9.86 -13.26
C ARG A 188 2.08 -9.66 -13.77
N ILE A 189 2.22 -8.81 -14.78
CA ILE A 189 3.49 -8.33 -15.32
C ILE A 189 3.39 -6.80 -15.35
N GLY A 190 4.14 -6.13 -14.49
CA GLY A 190 4.05 -4.67 -14.36
C GLY A 190 2.67 -4.23 -13.87
N CYS A 191 2.00 -3.33 -14.61
CA CYS A 191 0.65 -2.84 -14.28
C CYS A 191 -0.49 -3.70 -14.86
N LYS A 192 -0.18 -4.71 -15.70
CA LYS A 192 -1.18 -5.57 -16.33
C LYS A 192 -1.37 -6.83 -15.52
N CYS A 193 -2.63 -7.21 -15.28
CA CYS A 193 -3.01 -8.45 -14.60
C CYS A 193 -4.09 -9.13 -15.42
N HIS A 194 -3.80 -10.33 -15.90
CA HIS A 194 -4.66 -11.12 -16.77
C HIS A 194 -4.56 -12.58 -16.37
N THR A 195 -5.57 -13.37 -16.73
CA THR A 195 -5.55 -14.83 -16.58
C THR A 195 -4.40 -15.45 -17.39
N ILE A 196 -3.97 -16.65 -17.00
CA ILE A 196 -2.96 -17.41 -17.75
C ILE A 196 -3.42 -17.60 -19.22
N GLU A 197 -4.70 -17.90 -19.43
CA GLU A 197 -5.28 -18.09 -20.77
C GLU A 197 -5.25 -16.80 -21.62
N GLU A 198 -5.57 -15.64 -21.04
CA GLU A 198 -5.45 -14.36 -21.74
C GLU A 198 -3.99 -14.08 -22.14
N TRP A 199 -3.03 -14.30 -21.23
CA TRP A 199 -1.60 -14.13 -21.53
C TRP A 199 -1.10 -15.03 -22.66
N GLU A 200 -1.61 -16.25 -22.73
CA GLU A 200 -1.27 -17.18 -23.80
C GLU A 200 -1.72 -16.69 -25.18
N ASN A 201 -2.91 -16.08 -25.21
CA ASN A 201 -3.61 -15.71 -26.42
C ASN A 201 -3.33 -14.28 -26.91
N PHE A 202 -2.69 -13.43 -26.10
CA PHE A 202 -2.31 -12.09 -26.56
C PHE A 202 -1.40 -12.14 -27.78
N SER A 203 -1.77 -11.38 -28.81
CA SER A 203 -0.95 -11.12 -29.99
C SER A 203 0.24 -10.23 -29.65
N SER A 204 1.29 -10.30 -30.46
CA SER A 204 2.44 -9.38 -30.36
C SER A 204 2.02 -7.90 -30.39
N SER A 205 0.94 -7.57 -31.11
CA SER A 205 0.42 -6.21 -31.19
C SER A 205 -0.24 -5.74 -29.90
N GLU A 206 -0.94 -6.64 -29.19
CA GLU A 206 -1.56 -6.32 -27.89
C GLU A 206 -0.49 -6.14 -26.83
N ILE A 207 0.50 -7.05 -26.78
CA ILE A 207 1.63 -6.94 -25.87
C ILE A 207 2.41 -5.64 -26.10
N ALA A 208 2.72 -5.28 -27.35
CA ALA A 208 3.42 -4.04 -27.68
C ALA A 208 2.65 -2.76 -27.27
N ARG A 209 1.31 -2.83 -27.23
CA ARG A 209 0.48 -1.72 -26.74
C ARG A 209 0.45 -1.63 -25.21
N MET A 210 0.81 -2.68 -24.48
CA MET A 210 0.83 -2.66 -23.02
C MET A 210 1.96 -1.79 -22.49
N GLU A 211 3.16 -1.93 -23.05
CA GLU A 211 4.33 -1.11 -22.75
C GLU A 211 5.37 -1.25 -23.87
N PHE A 212 6.16 -0.20 -24.12
CA PHE A 212 7.11 -0.13 -25.24
C PHE A 212 8.12 -1.30 -25.25
N ASP A 213 8.62 -1.70 -24.09
CA ASP A 213 9.57 -2.81 -23.96
C ASP A 213 8.90 -4.18 -23.71
N ALA A 214 7.57 -4.21 -23.51
CA ALA A 214 6.82 -5.42 -23.14
C ALA A 214 7.02 -6.56 -24.12
N LEU A 215 7.08 -6.24 -25.42
CA LEU A 215 7.10 -7.24 -26.47
C LEU A 215 8.40 -8.04 -26.48
N ASP A 216 9.54 -7.37 -26.35
CA ASP A 216 10.84 -8.04 -26.46
C ASP A 216 11.14 -8.89 -25.23
N PHE A 217 10.77 -8.40 -24.05
CA PHE A 217 10.75 -9.22 -22.85
C PHE A 217 9.83 -10.44 -23.01
N TRP A 218 8.59 -10.25 -23.48
CA TRP A 218 7.61 -11.33 -23.57
C TRP A 218 8.07 -12.42 -24.54
N LYS A 219 8.65 -12.04 -25.68
CA LYS A 219 9.23 -13.00 -26.63
C LYS A 219 10.28 -13.92 -25.99
N VAL A 220 11.09 -13.40 -25.07
CA VAL A 220 12.17 -14.17 -24.43
C VAL A 220 11.64 -15.03 -23.29
N TYR A 221 10.74 -14.49 -22.47
CA TYR A 221 10.40 -15.12 -21.19
C TYR A 221 9.01 -15.79 -21.14
N LYS A 222 8.16 -15.63 -22.17
CA LYS A 222 6.78 -16.16 -22.24
C LYS A 222 6.68 -17.61 -21.80
N GLU A 223 7.40 -18.51 -22.47
CA GLU A 223 7.28 -19.96 -22.21
C GLU A 223 7.70 -20.34 -20.78
N GLY A 224 8.76 -19.73 -20.27
CA GLY A 224 9.22 -19.96 -18.90
C GLY A 224 8.22 -19.49 -17.85
N ILE A 225 7.69 -18.27 -18.02
CA ILE A 225 6.69 -17.69 -17.11
C ILE A 225 5.41 -18.53 -17.12
N LEU A 226 4.88 -18.88 -18.29
CA LEU A 226 3.64 -19.66 -18.41
C LEU A 226 3.80 -21.08 -17.85
N THR A 227 4.94 -21.73 -18.09
CA THR A 227 5.22 -23.08 -17.57
C THR A 227 5.29 -23.07 -16.04
N LEU A 228 6.01 -22.11 -15.45
CA LEU A 228 6.05 -21.91 -14.00
C LEU A 228 4.65 -21.64 -13.46
N ALA A 229 3.86 -20.86 -14.20
CA ALA A 229 2.53 -20.48 -13.73
C ALA A 229 1.55 -21.65 -13.67
N LYS A 230 1.46 -22.44 -14.74
CA LYS A 230 0.65 -23.67 -14.75
C LYS A 230 1.07 -24.64 -13.66
N SER A 231 2.38 -24.81 -13.46
CA SER A 231 2.94 -25.70 -12.43
C SER A 231 2.54 -25.25 -11.03
N PHE A 232 2.60 -23.95 -10.76
CA PHE A 232 2.20 -23.38 -9.47
C PHE A 232 0.69 -23.52 -9.20
N VAL A 233 -0.16 -23.29 -10.20
CA VAL A 233 -1.61 -23.50 -10.09
C VAL A 233 -1.91 -24.95 -9.74
N ALA A 234 -1.36 -25.90 -10.49
CA ALA A 234 -1.54 -27.33 -10.25
C ALA A 234 -1.10 -27.74 -8.83
N LEU A 235 0.04 -27.23 -8.35
CA LEU A 235 0.53 -27.48 -6.99
C LEU A 235 -0.44 -26.94 -5.92
N ASN A 236 -1.03 -25.76 -6.14
CA ASN A 236 -1.98 -25.17 -5.20
C ASN A 236 -3.32 -25.92 -5.18
N GLU A 237 -3.79 -26.41 -6.32
CA GLU A 237 -4.99 -27.27 -6.40
C GLU A 237 -4.78 -28.59 -5.68
N CYS A 238 -3.63 -29.26 -5.89
CA CYS A 238 -3.26 -30.47 -5.14
C CYS A 238 -3.29 -30.22 -3.62
N ARG A 239 -2.70 -29.12 -3.15
CA ARG A 239 -2.71 -28.75 -1.72
C ARG A 239 -4.11 -28.48 -1.18
N LYS A 240 -5.00 -27.85 -1.96
CA LYS A 240 -6.41 -27.63 -1.58
C LYS A 240 -7.15 -28.97 -1.46
N ASN A 241 -6.92 -29.90 -2.39
CA ASN A 241 -7.54 -31.22 -2.40
C ASN A 241 -7.07 -32.11 -1.24
N ASP A 242 -5.81 -32.02 -0.84
CA ASP A 242 -5.31 -32.76 0.33
C ASP A 242 -5.88 -32.23 1.65
N LYS A 243 -6.02 -30.90 1.77
CA LYS A 243 -6.68 -30.26 2.93
C LYS A 243 -8.17 -30.56 3.02
N SER A 244 -8.86 -30.79 1.91
CA SER A 244 -10.27 -31.19 1.91
C SER A 244 -10.48 -32.66 2.26
N LYS A 245 -9.52 -33.53 1.90
CA LYS A 245 -9.50 -34.95 2.31
C LYS A 245 -9.17 -35.13 3.80
N SER A 246 -8.27 -34.33 4.37
CA SER A 246 -7.93 -34.42 5.80
C SER A 246 -9.07 -33.98 6.74
N LYS A 247 -9.95 -33.07 6.29
CA LYS A 247 -11.17 -32.66 7.02
C LYS A 247 -12.33 -33.66 6.94
N LYS A 248 -12.24 -34.71 6.10
CA LYS A 248 -13.30 -35.72 5.90
C LYS A 248 -13.07 -37.05 6.62
N ARG A 249 -12.04 -37.18 7.47
CA ARG A 249 -11.93 -38.37 8.34
C ARG A 249 -13.03 -38.30 9.40
N PRO A 250 -13.97 -39.27 9.47
CA PRO A 250 -14.89 -39.37 10.59
C PRO A 250 -14.06 -39.60 11.85
N LEU A 251 -14.39 -38.90 12.93
CA LEU A 251 -13.95 -39.29 14.27
C LEU A 251 -14.49 -40.70 14.52
N ALA A 252 -13.59 -41.68 14.52
CA ALA A 252 -13.85 -43.02 15.01
C ALA A 252 -13.74 -43.03 16.54
#